data_AF-A0A9P4J247-F1
#
_entry.id   AF-A0A9P4J247-F1
#
_cell.length_a   1.000
_cell.length_b   1.000
_cell.length_c   1.000
_cell.angle_alpha   90.00
_cell.angle_beta   90.00
_cell.angle_gamma   90.00
#
_symmetry.space_group_name_H-M   'P 1'
#
loop_
_entity.id
_entity.type
_entity.pdbx_description
1 polymer ?
#
loop_
_entity_poly.entity_id
_entity_poly.type
_entity_poly.pdbx_seq_one_letter_code
_entity_poly.pdbx_strand_id
1 'polypeptide(L)'
;MGDHLPYAADAESPLKPAELQVLRSQYEKEGDYVSLQTKFNFAWGLIKSSHRADQQEGVRLLSEIFRSSPDRRRECLYYLALGNYKLGNYAEARRYNDLLLELEGGNLQAQSLRSLIDDKVAKEGLMGVAIVGGLAVAAGVVGSMLFKGAQRNR
;
A
#
# COMPACT_ATOMS: atom_id res chain seq x y z
N MET A 1 -1.86 -6.10 24.20
CA MET A 1 -0.81 -5.53 23.32
C MET A 1 -1.57 -4.75 22.26
N GLY A 2 -1.55 -3.41 22.36
CA GLY A 2 -2.27 -2.37 21.61
C GLY A 2 -3.54 -2.73 20.83
N ASP A 3 -4.71 -2.32 21.32
CA ASP A 3 -6.02 -2.33 20.63
C ASP A 3 -6.11 -1.39 19.40
N HIS A 4 -4.98 -0.90 18.91
CA HIS A 4 -4.95 0.10 17.84
C HIS A 4 -3.96 -0.33 16.75
N LEU A 5 -4.50 -0.73 15.60
CA LEU A 5 -3.70 -0.93 14.38
C LEU A 5 -3.13 0.42 13.91
N PRO A 6 -1.92 0.45 13.35
CA PRO A 6 -1.35 1.68 12.80
C PRO A 6 -2.17 2.17 11.60
N TYR A 7 -2.08 3.46 11.26
CA TYR A 7 -2.57 3.94 9.96
C TYR A 7 -1.50 3.75 8.88
N ALA A 8 -1.89 3.81 7.61
CA ALA A 8 -0.94 3.77 6.50
C ALA A 8 0.14 4.87 6.60
N ALA A 9 -0.20 6.04 7.15
CA ALA A 9 0.75 7.11 7.41
C ALA A 9 1.90 6.69 8.35
N ASP A 10 1.65 5.79 9.29
CA ASP A 10 2.68 5.29 10.22
C ASP A 10 3.70 4.39 9.52
N ALA A 11 3.28 3.69 8.44
CA ALA A 11 4.19 2.94 7.57
C ALA A 11 5.10 3.87 6.75
N GLU A 12 4.63 5.08 6.46
CA GLU A 12 5.36 6.08 5.68
C GLU A 12 6.28 6.97 6.51
N SER A 13 6.20 6.91 7.84
CA SER A 13 7.06 7.65 8.76
C SER A 13 8.22 6.79 9.26
N PRO A 14 9.45 6.96 8.76
CA PRO A 14 10.57 6.10 9.15
C PRO A 14 10.95 6.25 10.62
N LEU A 15 11.41 5.15 11.22
CA LEU A 15 12.06 5.20 12.53
C LEU A 15 13.39 5.95 12.42
N LYS A 16 13.84 6.53 13.53
CA LYS A 16 15.22 7.04 13.61
C LYS A 16 16.19 5.87 13.42
N PRO A 17 17.34 6.05 12.74
CA PRO A 17 18.30 4.95 12.54
C PRO A 17 18.71 4.23 13.83
N ALA A 18 18.84 4.98 14.94
CA ALA A 18 19.14 4.41 16.25
C ALA A 18 18.03 3.48 16.78
N GLU A 19 16.75 3.79 16.53
CA GLU A 19 15.62 2.96 16.96
C GLU A 19 15.59 1.64 16.20
N LEU A 20 15.82 1.68 14.88
CA LEU A 20 15.93 0.47 14.06
C LEU A 20 17.13 -0.38 14.49
N GLN A 21 18.25 0.24 14.86
CA GLN A 21 19.43 -0.46 15.36
C GLN A 21 19.14 -1.17 16.69
N VAL A 22 18.38 -0.57 17.60
CA VAL A 22 17.97 -1.22 18.86
C VAL A 22 17.15 -2.48 18.59
N LEU A 23 16.18 -2.41 17.67
CA LEU A 23 15.35 -3.56 17.28
C LEU A 23 16.21 -4.67 16.64
N ARG A 24 17.15 -4.30 15.77
CA ARG A 24 18.09 -5.23 15.15
C ARG A 24 18.95 -5.93 16.18
N SER A 25 19.58 -5.17 17.08
CA SER A 25 20.43 -5.73 18.14
C SER A 25 19.65 -6.70 19.05
N GLN A 26 18.38 -6.40 19.35
CA GLN A 26 17.54 -7.31 20.12
C GLN A 26 17.22 -8.59 19.35
N TYR A 27 16.84 -8.47 18.08
CA TYR A 27 16.56 -9.61 17.21
C TYR A 27 17.78 -10.55 17.08
N GLU A 28 18.96 -9.99 16.83
CA GLU A 28 20.21 -10.74 16.69
C GLU A 28 20.64 -11.40 18.01
N LYS A 29 20.44 -10.71 19.15
CA LYS A 29 20.79 -11.24 20.47
C LYS A 29 19.98 -12.47 20.86
N GLU A 30 18.70 -12.54 20.47
CA GLU A 30 17.85 -13.69 20.77
C GLU A 30 18.11 -14.91 19.86
N GLY A 31 18.72 -14.69 18.68
CA GLY A 31 19.19 -15.74 17.79
C GLY A 31 18.09 -16.74 17.38
N ASP A 32 18.41 -18.04 17.43
CA ASP A 32 17.51 -19.12 17.02
C ASP A 32 16.22 -19.21 17.85
N TYR A 33 16.22 -18.62 19.05
CA TYR A 33 15.08 -18.64 19.97
C TYR A 33 14.37 -17.28 20.04
N VAL A 34 14.49 -16.47 18.98
CA VAL A 34 13.84 -15.17 18.91
C VAL A 34 12.35 -15.25 19.19
N SER A 35 11.90 -14.43 20.13
CA SER A 35 10.49 -14.38 20.50
C SER A 35 9.66 -13.83 19.35
N LEU A 36 8.42 -14.32 19.28
CA LEU A 36 7.45 -13.88 18.27
C LEU A 36 7.26 -12.36 18.27
N GLN A 37 7.26 -11.75 19.44
CA GLN A 37 7.13 -10.30 19.60
C GLN A 37 8.37 -9.55 19.09
N THR A 38 9.57 -9.99 19.44
CA THR A 38 10.82 -9.38 18.96
C THR A 38 10.91 -9.43 17.45
N LYS A 39 10.61 -10.60 16.85
CA LYS A 39 10.58 -10.77 15.39
C LYS A 39 9.55 -9.86 14.73
N PHE A 40 8.35 -9.73 15.30
CA PHE A 40 7.31 -8.85 14.79
C PHE A 40 7.72 -7.37 14.84
N ASN A 41 8.22 -6.91 15.99
CA ASN A 41 8.67 -5.52 16.18
C ASN A 41 9.79 -5.16 15.20
N PHE A 42 10.76 -6.05 15.03
CA PHE A 42 11.86 -5.84 14.09
C PHE A 42 11.35 -5.81 12.64
N ALA A 43 10.49 -6.75 12.25
CA ALA A 43 9.89 -6.78 10.92
C ALA A 43 9.11 -5.48 10.61
N TRP A 44 8.37 -4.96 11.59
CA TRP A 44 7.67 -3.69 11.43
C TRP A 44 8.63 -2.51 11.31
N GLY A 45 9.68 -2.46 12.12
CA GLY A 45 10.73 -1.45 12.01
C GLY A 45 11.40 -1.44 10.63
N LEU A 46 11.66 -2.62 10.06
CA LEU A 46 12.19 -2.78 8.71
C LEU A 46 11.24 -2.28 7.63
N ILE A 47 9.92 -2.54 7.74
CA ILE A 47 8.92 -2.02 6.80
C ILE A 47 8.87 -0.48 6.82
N LYS A 48 9.08 0.14 7.99
CA LYS A 48 9.14 1.60 8.11
C LYS A 48 10.42 2.20 7.53
N SER A 49 11.47 1.40 7.26
CA SER A 49 12.72 1.88 6.66
C SER A 49 12.46 2.55 5.30
N SER A 50 13.30 3.50 4.93
CA SER A 50 13.34 4.08 3.58
C SER A 50 14.04 3.17 2.56
N HIS A 51 14.78 2.15 3.02
CA HIS A 51 15.48 1.22 2.15
C HIS A 51 14.57 0.07 1.71
N ARG A 52 14.44 -0.10 0.39
CA ARG A 52 13.59 -1.16 -0.19
C ARG A 52 14.00 -2.57 0.25
N ALA A 53 15.29 -2.83 0.42
CA ALA A 53 15.79 -4.13 0.89
C ALA A 53 15.30 -4.46 2.31
N ASP A 54 15.33 -3.47 3.21
CA ASP A 54 14.77 -3.64 4.57
C ASP A 54 13.27 -3.92 4.51
N GLN A 55 12.52 -3.17 3.69
CA GLN A 55 11.08 -3.37 3.53
C GLN A 55 10.74 -4.79 3.05
N GLN A 56 11.50 -5.30 2.08
CA GLN A 56 11.36 -6.68 1.58
C GLN A 56 11.63 -7.70 2.69
N GLU A 57 12.69 -7.49 3.48
CA GLU A 57 13.03 -8.35 4.60
C GLU A 57 11.93 -8.33 5.70
N GLY A 58 11.40 -7.14 6.02
CA GLY A 58 10.30 -7.02 6.96
C GLY A 58 9.04 -7.77 6.51
N VAL A 59 8.67 -7.67 5.23
CA VAL A 59 7.55 -8.44 4.66
C VAL A 59 7.82 -9.95 4.70
N ARG A 60 9.07 -10.38 4.45
CA ARG A 60 9.49 -11.78 4.54
C ARG A 60 9.31 -12.31 5.97
N LEU A 61 9.79 -11.59 6.97
CA LEU A 61 9.67 -11.95 8.39
C LEU A 61 8.21 -12.00 8.86
N LEU A 62 7.37 -11.05 8.45
CA LEU A 62 5.93 -11.09 8.74
C LEU A 62 5.25 -12.28 8.07
N SER A 63 5.64 -12.62 6.83
CA SER A 63 5.08 -13.79 6.12
C SER A 63 5.41 -15.10 6.83
N GLU A 64 6.58 -15.19 7.47
CA GLU A 64 6.93 -16.33 8.32
C GLU A 64 6.04 -16.39 9.56
N ILE A 65 5.89 -15.26 10.25
CA ILE A 65 5.01 -15.14 11.43
C ILE A 65 3.57 -15.56 11.09
N PHE A 66 3.04 -15.08 9.97
CA PHE A 66 1.69 -15.42 9.50
C PHE A 66 1.48 -16.93 9.34
N ARG A 67 2.50 -17.64 8.83
CA ARG A 67 2.46 -19.09 8.62
C ARG A 67 2.61 -19.86 9.93
N SER A 68 3.51 -19.44 10.81
CA SER A 68 3.86 -20.15 12.04
C SER A 68 2.94 -19.87 13.23
N SER A 69 2.21 -18.76 13.22
CA SER A 69 1.46 -18.28 14.40
C SER A 69 0.01 -17.94 14.06
N PRO A 70 -0.89 -18.96 14.02
CA PRO A 70 -2.31 -18.79 13.72
C PRO A 70 -2.99 -17.71 14.57
N ASP A 71 -2.65 -17.64 15.86
CA ASP A 71 -3.24 -16.71 16.83
C ASP A 71 -2.95 -15.23 16.51
N ARG A 72 -1.92 -14.95 15.71
CA ARG A 72 -1.53 -13.59 15.28
C ARG A 72 -1.88 -13.29 13.83
N ARG A 73 -2.54 -14.19 13.11
CA ARG A 73 -2.82 -13.99 11.68
C ARG A 73 -3.57 -12.71 11.40
N ARG A 74 -4.57 -12.39 12.23
CA ARG A 74 -5.41 -11.19 12.08
C ARG A 74 -4.60 -9.89 12.07
N GLU A 75 -3.75 -9.68 13.07
CA GLU A 75 -2.86 -8.51 13.09
C GLU A 75 -1.84 -8.57 11.95
N CYS A 76 -1.29 -9.76 11.68
CA CYS A 76 -0.27 -9.93 10.66
C CYS A 76 -0.78 -9.61 9.24
N LEU A 77 -2.04 -9.91 8.92
CA LEU A 77 -2.68 -9.54 7.66
C LEU A 77 -2.57 -8.04 7.39
N TYR A 78 -2.89 -7.22 8.39
CA TYR A 78 -2.85 -5.77 8.24
C TYR A 78 -1.43 -5.25 7.99
N TYR A 79 -0.44 -5.74 8.74
CA TYR A 79 0.95 -5.32 8.56
C TYR A 79 1.55 -5.83 7.24
N LEU A 80 1.15 -7.02 6.78
CA LEU A 80 1.50 -7.53 5.44
C LEU A 80 0.90 -6.67 4.33
N ALA A 81 -0.35 -6.22 4.51
CA ALA A 81 -0.98 -5.30 3.56
C ALA A 81 -0.22 -3.97 3.48
N LEU A 82 0.14 -3.37 4.61
CA LEU A 82 0.94 -2.14 4.66
C LEU A 82 2.33 -2.30 4.03
N GLY A 83 3.04 -3.38 4.35
CA GLY A 83 4.36 -3.65 3.78
C GLY A 83 4.31 -3.82 2.26
N ASN A 84 3.33 -4.57 1.76
CA ASN A 84 3.15 -4.74 0.31
C ASN A 84 2.71 -3.44 -0.37
N TYR A 85 1.83 -2.65 0.26
CA TYR A 85 1.42 -1.34 -0.25
C TYR A 85 2.63 -0.41 -0.42
N LYS A 86 3.49 -0.32 0.61
CA LYS A 86 4.71 0.50 0.58
C LYS A 86 5.70 0.03 -0.50
N LEU A 87 5.79 -1.28 -0.72
CA LEU A 87 6.62 -1.87 -1.77
C LEU A 87 6.07 -1.65 -3.20
N GLY A 88 4.83 -1.16 -3.35
CA GLY A 88 4.14 -1.05 -4.63
C GLY A 88 3.48 -2.35 -5.10
N ASN A 89 3.44 -3.39 -4.25
CA ASN A 89 2.82 -4.67 -4.55
C ASN A 89 1.31 -4.61 -4.28
N TYR A 90 0.59 -3.73 -5.00
CA TYR A 90 -0.80 -3.38 -4.68
C TYR A 90 -1.79 -4.55 -4.75
N ALA A 91 -1.58 -5.51 -5.65
CA ALA A 91 -2.41 -6.71 -5.74
C ALA A 91 -2.34 -7.55 -4.45
N GLU A 92 -1.13 -7.75 -3.94
CA GLU A 92 -0.90 -8.52 -2.71
C GLU A 92 -1.34 -7.73 -1.47
N ALA A 93 -1.13 -6.41 -1.47
CA ALA A 93 -1.65 -5.52 -0.44
C ALA A 93 -3.18 -5.61 -0.33
N ARG A 94 -3.87 -5.55 -1.47
CA ARG A 94 -5.34 -5.70 -1.53
C ARG A 94 -5.76 -7.06 -1.00
N ARG A 95 -5.12 -8.15 -1.45
CA ARG A 95 -5.44 -9.52 -1.03
C ARG A 95 -5.38 -9.68 0.49
N TYR A 96 -4.31 -9.23 1.14
CA TYR A 96 -4.19 -9.32 2.60
C TYR A 96 -5.21 -8.43 3.32
N ASN A 97 -5.46 -7.23 2.80
CA ASN A 97 -6.40 -6.30 3.41
C ASN A 97 -7.86 -6.78 3.31
N ASP A 98 -8.25 -7.36 2.17
CA ASP A 98 -9.59 -7.93 1.99
C ASP A 98 -9.81 -9.14 2.89
N LEU A 99 -8.81 -10.02 3.04
CA LEU A 99 -8.87 -11.12 4.02
C LEU A 99 -9.10 -10.61 5.45
N LEU A 100 -8.53 -9.47 5.83
CA LEU A 100 -8.82 -8.87 7.12
C LEU A 100 -10.26 -8.32 7.18
N LEU A 101 -10.73 -7.65 6.13
CA LEU A 101 -12.10 -7.12 6.07
C LEU A 101 -13.18 -8.21 6.05
N GLU A 102 -12.88 -9.40 5.53
CA GLU A 102 -13.75 -10.57 5.64
C GLU A 102 -13.93 -11.01 7.10
N LEU A 103 -12.88 -10.89 7.91
CA LEU A 103 -12.92 -11.21 9.35
C LEU A 103 -13.49 -10.06 10.18
N GLU A 104 -13.18 -8.82 9.80
CA GLU A 104 -13.47 -7.60 10.53
C GLU A 104 -14.01 -6.50 9.62
N GLY A 105 -15.23 -6.69 9.10
CA GLY A 105 -15.84 -5.74 8.16
C GLY A 105 -15.92 -4.29 8.68
N GLY A 106 -15.97 -4.09 10.00
CA GLY A 106 -15.99 -2.78 10.65
C GLY A 106 -14.61 -2.13 10.89
N ASN A 107 -13.52 -2.74 10.44
CA ASN A 107 -12.17 -2.24 10.69
C ASN A 107 -11.86 -1.00 9.83
N LEU A 108 -11.94 0.18 10.47
CA LEU A 108 -11.77 1.47 9.78
C LEU A 108 -10.38 1.65 9.17
N GLN A 109 -9.34 1.11 9.82
CA GLN A 109 -7.96 1.17 9.33
C GLN A 109 -7.81 0.35 8.03
N ALA A 110 -8.36 -0.86 8.01
CA ALA A 110 -8.37 -1.71 6.82
C ALA A 110 -9.22 -1.12 5.69
N GLN A 111 -10.38 -0.52 6.00
CA GLN A 111 -11.18 0.20 5.01
C GLN A 111 -10.42 1.39 4.40
N SER A 112 -9.77 2.18 5.25
CA SER A 112 -8.94 3.32 4.81
C SER A 112 -7.79 2.85 3.93
N LEU A 113 -7.10 1.78 4.30
CA LEU A 113 -6.03 1.19 3.49
C LEU A 113 -6.56 0.68 2.15
N ARG A 114 -7.77 0.11 2.09
CA ARG A 114 -8.37 -0.32 0.82
C ARG A 114 -8.53 0.84 -0.15
N SER A 115 -9.07 1.96 0.32
CA SER A 115 -9.21 3.17 -0.50
C SER A 115 -7.87 3.67 -1.01
N LEU A 116 -6.82 3.68 -0.17
CA LEU A 116 -5.47 4.09 -0.59
C LEU A 116 -4.89 3.16 -1.67
N ILE A 117 -5.11 1.85 -1.54
CA ILE A 117 -4.70 0.86 -2.55
C ILE A 117 -5.44 1.13 -3.87
N ASP A 118 -6.76 1.33 -3.82
CA ASP A 118 -7.60 1.57 -4.99
C ASP A 118 -7.17 2.84 -5.74
N ASP A 119 -6.88 3.93 -5.01
CA ASP A 119 -6.38 5.18 -5.57
C ASP A 119 -5.03 5.03 -6.26
N LYS A 120 -4.11 4.25 -5.68
CA LYS A 120 -2.79 3.97 -6.28
C LYS A 120 -2.92 3.16 -7.56
N VAL A 121 -3.72 2.10 -7.55
CA VAL A 121 -3.96 1.26 -8.73
C VAL A 121 -4.60 2.07 -9.85
N ALA A 122 -5.61 2.89 -9.54
CA ALA A 122 -6.25 3.76 -10.53
C ALA A 122 -5.28 4.77 -11.14
N LYS A 123 -4.43 5.39 -10.31
CA LYS A 123 -3.43 6.37 -10.77
C LYS A 123 -2.38 5.73 -11.69
N GLU A 124 -1.87 4.56 -11.34
CA GLU A 124 -0.88 3.86 -12.18
C GLU A 124 -1.49 3.33 -13.49
N GLY A 125 -2.73 2.84 -13.45
CA GLY A 125 -3.48 2.47 -14.65
C GLY A 125 -3.69 3.66 -15.60
N LEU A 126 -4.03 4.83 -15.06
CA LEU A 126 -4.21 6.05 -15.85
C LEU A 126 -2.90 6.55 -16.49
N MET A 127 -1.78 6.47 -15.78
CA MET A 127 -0.46 6.80 -16.34
C MET A 127 -0.08 5.88 -17.51
N GLY A 128 -0.45 4.60 -17.45
CA GLY A 128 -0.26 3.66 -18.56
C GLY A 128 -1.08 4.00 -19.80
N VAL A 129 -2.31 4.50 -19.63
CA VAL A 129 -3.18 4.93 -20.75
C VAL A 129 -2.70 6.26 -21.36
N ALA A 130 -2.21 7.19 -20.55
CA ALA A 130 -1.75 8.50 -21.01
C ALA A 130 -0.49 8.42 -21.92
N ILE A 131 0.39 7.45 -21.70
CA ILE A 131 1.60 7.27 -22.51
C ILE A 131 1.28 6.73 -23.91
N VAL A 132 0.17 6.00 -24.07
CA VAL A 132 -0.28 5.49 -25.38
C VAL A 132 -1.18 6.50 -26.12
N GLY A 133 -1.64 7.55 -25.44
CA GLY A 133 -2.58 8.55 -25.95
C GLY A 133 -1.93 9.82 -26.52
N GLY A 134 -0.94 9.70 -27.40
CA GLY A 134 -0.30 10.82 -28.08
C GLY A 134 -1.20 11.69 -28.99
N LEU A 135 -2.52 11.47 -29.06
CA LEU A 135 -3.49 12.31 -29.76
C LEU A 135 -4.90 12.11 -29.16
N ALA A 136 -5.34 13.01 -28.29
CA ALA A 136 -6.77 13.20 -28.02
C ALA A 136 -7.32 14.26 -28.97
N VAL A 137 -7.66 13.87 -30.20
CA VAL A 137 -8.54 14.68 -31.06
C VAL A 137 -9.96 14.20 -30.83
N ALA A 138 -10.69 14.90 -29.97
CA ALA A 138 -12.14 14.92 -30.03
C ALA A 138 -12.55 16.37 -30.35
N ALA A 139 -12.69 16.63 -31.66
CA ALA A 139 -13.24 17.85 -32.20
C ALA A 139 -14.67 18.05 -31.70
N GLY A 140 -14.95 19.20 -31.09
CA GLY A 140 -16.28 19.54 -30.61
C GLY A 140 -16.41 20.97 -30.10
N VAL A 141 -15.61 21.90 -30.58
CA VAL A 141 -15.79 23.33 -30.31
C VAL A 141 -16.40 23.98 -31.55
N VAL A 142 -17.70 24.29 -31.45
CA VAL A 142 -18.36 25.47 -32.03
C VAL A 142 -18.02 25.78 -33.49
N GLY A 143 -18.75 25.15 -34.42
CA GLY A 143 -18.82 25.53 -35.83
C GLY A 143 -20.20 26.08 -36.24
N SER A 144 -20.90 26.78 -35.34
CA SER A 144 -22.20 27.43 -35.62
C SER A 144 -22.06 28.84 -36.22
N MET A 145 -20.90 29.19 -36.78
CA MET A 145 -20.68 30.46 -37.48
C MET A 145 -19.99 30.19 -38.81
N LEU A 146 -20.45 30.85 -39.88
CA LEU A 146 -20.05 30.74 -41.30
C LEU A 146 -20.83 29.62 -42.03
N PHE A 147 -21.97 29.85 -42.68
CA PHE A 147 -22.20 30.80 -43.78
C PHE A 147 -23.65 31.30 -43.79
N LYS A 148 -23.82 32.59 -43.50
CA LYS A 148 -24.98 33.40 -43.89
C LYS A 148 -24.54 34.21 -45.10
N GLY A 149 -25.01 33.84 -46.29
CA GLY A 149 -24.77 34.65 -47.48
C GLY A 149 -24.94 33.89 -48.79
N ALA A 150 -26.16 33.89 -49.31
CA ALA A 150 -26.50 34.08 -50.74
C ALA A 150 -27.81 33.36 -51.09
N GLN A 151 -28.94 33.98 -50.77
CA GLN A 151 -30.11 33.85 -51.62
C GLN A 151 -30.94 35.14 -51.56
N ARG A 152 -30.61 36.04 -52.48
CA ARG A 152 -31.42 37.22 -52.82
C ARG A 152 -31.60 37.21 -54.34
N ASN A 153 -32.85 37.04 -54.74
CA ASN A 153 -33.48 37.30 -56.04
C ASN A 153 -32.87 36.68 -57.30
N ARG A 154 -33.64 35.82 -57.96
CA ARG A 154 -34.54 36.20 -59.07
C ARG A 154 -35.71 35.23 -59.14
#